data_AF-A0A1S6HC97-F1
#
_entry.id   AF-A0A1S6HC97-F1
#
_cell.length_a   1.000
_cell.length_b   1.000
_cell.length_c   1.000
_cell.angle_alpha   90.00
_cell.angle_beta   90.00
_cell.angle_gamma   90.00
#
_symmetry.space_group_name_H-M   'P 1'
#
loop_
_entity.id
_entity.type
_entity.pdbx_description
1 polymer ?
#
loop_
_entity_poly.entity_id
_entity_poly.type
_entity_poly.pdbx_seq_one_letter_code
_entity_poly.pdbx_strand_id
1 'polypeptide(L)'
;MGMELGIMFILLVLIIKIAFFKESIVTALRLALALFWLGFIPGYALLLYWKHHLGNIEYMIMSWPVGLAYWGIFGYMLGYVGVVFAVQIILLPIIALAIGLYVIYRENPKHSS
;
A
#
# COMPACT_ATOMS: atom_id res chain seq x y z
N MET A 1 -5.14 -13.64 -0.89
CA MET A 1 -4.49 -12.55 -0.14
C MET A 1 -2.97 -12.70 -0.09
N GLY A 2 -2.39 -13.66 0.63
CA GLY A 2 -0.92 -13.75 0.79
C GLY A 2 -0.13 -13.99 -0.51
N MET A 3 -0.63 -14.86 -1.38
CA MET A 3 0.05 -15.22 -2.63
C MET A 3 0.07 -14.05 -3.64
N GLU A 4 -1.02 -13.29 -3.74
CA GLU A 4 -1.16 -12.13 -4.64
C GLU A 4 -0.19 -11.00 -4.24
N LEU A 5 -0.10 -10.71 -2.95
CA LEU A 5 0.84 -9.72 -2.40
C LEU A 5 2.29 -10.12 -2.67
N GLY A 6 2.62 -11.41 -2.47
CA GLY A 6 3.96 -11.94 -2.73
C GLY A 6 4.36 -11.80 -4.20
N ILE A 7 3.46 -12.15 -5.13
CA ILE A 7 3.72 -12.01 -6.57
C ILE A 7 3.96 -10.54 -6.94
N MET A 8 3.14 -9.62 -6.43
CA MET A 8 3.31 -8.18 -6.71
C MET A 8 4.62 -7.63 -6.14
N PHE A 9 5.02 -8.08 -4.96
CA PHE A 9 6.30 -7.70 -4.39
C PHE A 9 7.47 -8.20 -5.24
N ILE A 10 7.44 -9.46 -5.69
CA ILE A 10 8.49 -10.01 -6.57
C ILE A 10 8.54 -9.25 -7.89
N LEU A 11 7.39 -8.97 -8.51
CA LEU A 11 7.32 -8.17 -9.74
C LEU A 11 7.92 -6.78 -9.54
N LEU A 12 7.61 -6.11 -8.42
CA LEU A 12 8.19 -4.82 -8.09
C LEU A 12 9.71 -4.88 -7.93
N VAL A 13 10.24 -5.89 -7.23
CA VAL A 13 11.69 -6.10 -7.09
C VAL A 13 12.33 -6.29 -8.46
N LEU A 14 11.73 -7.06 -9.35
CA LEU A 14 12.23 -7.26 -10.71
C LEU A 14 12.23 -5.95 -11.50
N ILE A 15 11.14 -5.18 -11.47
CA ILE A 15 11.04 -3.88 -12.14
C ILE A 15 12.15 -2.93 -11.65
N ILE A 16 12.33 -2.83 -10.33
CA ILE A 16 13.37 -1.97 -9.73
C ILE A 16 14.75 -2.47 -10.09
N LYS A 17 15.00 -3.78 -10.06
CA LYS A 17 16.31 -4.34 -10.42
C LYS A 17 16.63 -4.14 -11.90
N ILE A 18 15.64 -4.18 -12.78
CA ILE A 18 15.80 -3.87 -14.21
C ILE A 18 16.08 -2.37 -14.39
N ALA A 19 15.30 -1.49 -13.75
CA ALA A 19 15.46 -0.05 -13.83
C ALA A 19 16.80 0.44 -13.26
N PHE A 20 17.24 -0.16 -12.15
CA PHE A 20 18.49 0.14 -11.45
C PHE A 20 19.48 -1.03 -11.60
N PHE A 21 19.76 -1.43 -12.84
CA PHE A 21 20.57 -2.61 -13.13
C PHE A 21 21.94 -2.63 -12.43
N LYS A 22 22.58 -1.47 -12.31
CA LYS A 22 23.91 -1.30 -11.69
C LYS A 22 23.91 -1.40 -10.16
N GLU A 23 22.75 -1.30 -9.52
CA GLU A 23 22.63 -1.33 -8.06
C GLU A 23 22.67 -2.75 -7.48
N SER A 24 23.07 -2.87 -6.22
CA SER A 24 23.05 -4.16 -5.52
C SER A 24 21.62 -4.70 -5.37
N ILE A 25 21.48 -6.02 -5.26
CA ILE A 25 20.16 -6.65 -4.99
C ILE A 25 19.55 -6.15 -3.67
N VAL A 26 20.40 -5.83 -2.68
CA VAL A 26 19.99 -5.28 -1.39
C VAL A 26 19.36 -3.90 -1.55
N THR A 27 19.93 -3.05 -2.41
CA THR A 27 19.36 -1.73 -2.75
C THR A 27 17.99 -1.90 -3.41
N ALA A 28 17.88 -2.80 -4.39
CA ALA A 28 16.61 -3.06 -5.08
C ALA A 28 15.52 -3.57 -4.13
N LEU A 29 15.85 -4.51 -3.24
CA LEU A 29 14.93 -5.00 -2.21
C LEU A 29 14.49 -3.90 -1.24
N ARG A 30 15.41 -3.03 -0.80
CA ARG A 30 15.10 -1.92 0.10
C ARG A 30 14.14 -0.93 -0.55
N LEU A 31 14.37 -0.56 -1.81
CA LEU A 31 13.50 0.32 -2.58
C LEU A 31 12.13 -0.33 -2.82
N ALA A 32 12.10 -1.62 -3.18
CA ALA A 32 10.86 -2.37 -3.35
C ALA A 32 10.05 -2.36 -2.06
N LEU A 33 10.67 -2.68 -0.92
CA LEU A 33 10.02 -2.67 0.39
C LEU A 33 9.47 -1.29 0.74
N ALA A 34 10.24 -0.23 0.51
CA ALA A 34 9.79 1.14 0.79
C ALA A 34 8.58 1.52 -0.06
N LEU A 35 8.61 1.26 -1.37
CA LEU A 35 7.49 1.55 -2.27
C LEU A 35 6.27 0.69 -1.98
N PHE A 36 6.48 -0.58 -1.63
CA PHE A 36 5.40 -1.49 -1.26
C PHE A 36 4.74 -1.06 0.05
N TRP A 37 5.53 -0.63 1.04
CA TRP A 37 5.06 -0.12 2.32
C TRP A 37 4.30 1.20 2.21
N LEU A 38 4.81 2.14 1.40
CA LEU A 38 4.23 3.49 1.31
C LEU A 38 3.10 3.60 0.27
N GLY A 39 3.14 2.80 -0.78
CA GLY A 39 2.16 2.82 -1.86
C GLY A 39 1.22 1.63 -1.79
N PHE A 40 1.72 0.45 -2.14
CA PHE A 40 0.86 -0.70 -2.43
C PHE A 40 0.04 -1.17 -1.22
N ILE A 41 0.65 -1.34 -0.05
CA ILE A 41 -0.04 -1.81 1.16
C ILE A 41 -1.17 -0.86 1.58
N PRO A 42 -0.94 0.47 1.71
CA PRO A 42 -1.99 1.43 2.03
C PRO A 42 -3.13 1.41 1.00
N GLY A 43 -2.81 1.39 -0.29
CA GLY A 43 -3.83 1.38 -1.33
C GLY A 43 -4.63 0.09 -1.37
N TYR A 44 -3.99 -1.07 -1.17
CA TYR A 44 -4.65 -2.36 -1.01
C TYR A 44 -5.61 -2.32 0.19
N ALA A 45 -5.15 -1.84 1.35
CA ALA A 45 -5.96 -1.75 2.55
C ALA A 45 -7.19 -0.85 2.37
N LEU A 46 -7.02 0.31 1.73
CA LEU A 46 -8.12 1.25 1.46
C LEU A 46 -9.13 0.68 0.45
N LEU A 47 -8.66 -0.07 -0.55
CA LEU A 47 -9.54 -0.67 -1.54
C LEU A 47 -10.34 -1.87 -1.01
N LEU A 48 -10.01 -2.42 0.18
CA LEU A 48 -10.75 -3.56 0.75
C LEU A 48 -12.26 -3.37 0.75
N TYR A 49 -12.74 -2.15 1.01
CA TYR A 49 -14.16 -1.80 0.95
C TYR A 49 -14.80 -2.03 -0.43
N TRP A 50 -14.04 -1.83 -1.52
CA TRP A 50 -14.49 -2.03 -2.88
C TRP A 50 -14.06 -3.37 -3.47
N LYS A 51 -13.50 -4.27 -2.66
CA LYS A 51 -13.00 -5.57 -3.14
C LYS A 51 -14.08 -6.39 -3.84
N HIS A 52 -15.33 -6.31 -3.40
CA HIS A 52 -16.45 -7.02 -4.01
C HIS A 52 -16.87 -6.47 -5.38
N HIS A 53 -16.44 -5.26 -5.74
CA HIS A 53 -16.81 -4.57 -6.98
C HIS A 53 -15.69 -4.61 -8.04
N LEU A 54 -14.49 -5.05 -7.67
CA LEU A 54 -13.31 -5.06 -8.54
C LEU A 54 -12.84 -6.50 -8.78
N GLY A 55 -12.47 -6.81 -10.03
CA GLY A 55 -11.77 -8.05 -10.32
C GLY A 55 -10.41 -8.10 -9.60
N ASN A 56 -9.88 -9.31 -9.33
CA ASN A 56 -8.61 -9.46 -8.60
C ASN A 56 -7.45 -8.68 -9.25
N ILE A 57 -7.36 -8.69 -10.59
CA ILE A 57 -6.31 -7.97 -11.33
C ILE A 57 -6.51 -6.45 -11.23
N GLU A 58 -7.74 -5.97 -11.42
CA GLU A 58 -8.08 -4.55 -11.32
C GLU A 58 -7.78 -4.02 -9.92
N TYR A 59 -8.17 -4.78 -8.90
CA TYR A 59 -7.89 -4.48 -7.50
C TYR A 59 -6.38 -4.33 -7.23
N MET A 60 -5.57 -5.24 -7.76
CA MET A 60 -4.11 -5.18 -7.60
C MET A 60 -3.50 -4.00 -8.34
N ILE A 61 -3.93 -3.72 -9.57
CA ILE A 61 -3.44 -2.58 -10.35
C ILE A 61 -3.83 -1.26 -9.67
N MET A 62 -5.07 -1.14 -9.20
CA MET A 62 -5.60 0.08 -8.58
C MET A 62 -5.01 0.35 -7.18
N SER A 63 -4.48 -0.67 -6.51
CA SER A 63 -3.82 -0.50 -5.20
C SER A 63 -2.64 0.46 -5.28
N TRP A 64 -1.88 0.48 -6.37
CA TRP A 64 -0.77 1.42 -6.54
C TRP A 64 -1.19 2.89 -6.61
N PRO A 65 -2.02 3.32 -7.58
CA PRO A 65 -2.43 4.71 -7.70
C PRO A 65 -3.24 5.19 -6.50
N VAL A 66 -4.09 4.34 -5.90
CA VAL A 66 -4.82 4.70 -4.68
C VAL A 66 -3.87 4.95 -3.51
N GLY A 67 -2.89 4.07 -3.33
CA GLY A 67 -1.88 4.22 -2.29
C GLY A 67 -1.01 5.46 -2.46
N LEU A 68 -0.55 5.72 -3.69
CA LEU A 68 0.24 6.92 -4.01
C LEU A 68 -0.59 8.21 -3.88
N ALA A 69 -1.85 8.21 -4.29
CA ALA A 69 -2.75 9.35 -4.13
C ALA A 69 -3.03 9.62 -2.65
N TYR A 70 -3.28 8.57 -1.86
CA TYR A 70 -3.40 8.66 -0.41
C TYR A 70 -2.14 9.30 0.19
N TRP A 71 -0.96 8.80 -0.18
CA TRP A 71 0.30 9.34 0.33
C TRP A 71 0.53 10.80 -0.07
N GLY A 72 0.27 11.15 -1.33
CA GLY A 72 0.44 12.50 -1.85
C GLY A 72 -0.49 13.50 -1.19
N ILE A 73 -1.78 13.18 -1.06
CA ILE A 73 -2.78 14.10 -0.48
C ILE A 73 -2.54 14.25 1.02
N PHE A 74 -2.54 13.16 1.78
CA PHE A 74 -2.43 13.23 3.23
C PHE A 74 -1.03 13.65 3.69
N GLY A 75 0.02 13.21 3.01
CA GLY A 75 1.39 13.64 3.29
C GLY A 75 1.58 15.14 3.08
N TYR A 76 1.03 15.69 1.99
CA TYR A 76 1.04 17.14 1.74
C TYR A 76 0.31 17.91 2.85
N MET A 77 -0.90 17.47 3.23
CA MET A 77 -1.69 18.15 4.26
C MET A 77 -1.02 18.08 5.64
N LEU A 78 -0.46 16.92 6.01
CA LEU A 78 0.27 16.77 7.27
C LEU A 78 1.56 17.60 7.28
N GLY A 79 2.22 17.73 6.14
CA GLY A 79 3.35 18.64 5.96
C GLY A 79 2.97 20.09 6.25
N TYR A 80 1.78 20.53 5.82
CA TYR A 80 1.29 21.89 6.08
C TYR A 80 1.03 22.16 7.58
N VAL A 81 0.59 21.14 8.33
CA VAL A 81 0.34 21.23 9.79
C VAL A 81 1.64 21.06 10.60
N GLY A 82 2.78 20.87 9.94
CA GLY A 82 4.10 20.78 10.58
C GLY A 82 4.46 19.37 11.09
N VAL A 83 3.74 18.33 10.67
CA VAL A 83 4.11 16.95 11.01
C VAL A 83 5.36 16.54 10.24
N VAL A 84 6.39 16.11 10.95
CA VAL A 84 7.68 15.72 10.36
C VAL A 84 7.52 14.53 9.42
N PHE A 85 8.15 14.61 8.23
CA PHE A 85 8.11 13.58 7.20
C PHE A 85 8.46 12.17 7.72
N ALA A 86 9.45 12.05 8.60
CA ALA A 86 9.85 10.79 9.21
C ALA A 86 8.69 10.10 9.96
N VAL A 87 7.82 10.87 10.60
CA VAL A 87 6.63 10.36 11.28
C VAL A 87 5.58 9.92 10.25
N GLN A 88 5.41 10.67 9.17
CA GLN A 88 4.42 10.38 8.12
C GLN A 88 4.67 9.03 7.42
N ILE A 89 5.94 8.63 7.24
CA ILE A 89 6.35 7.33 6.66
C ILE A 89 5.74 6.14 7.41
N ILE A 90 5.55 6.28 8.72
CA ILE A 90 5.01 5.22 9.58
C ILE A 90 3.51 5.45 9.82
N LEU A 91 3.13 6.68 10.13
CA LEU A 91 1.77 7.06 10.52
C LEU A 91 0.75 6.76 9.42
N LEU A 92 1.02 7.18 8.17
CA LEU A 92 0.06 7.06 7.08
C LEU A 92 -0.24 5.59 6.71
N PRO A 93 0.77 4.72 6.52
CA PRO A 93 0.48 3.30 6.28
C PRO A 93 -0.29 2.63 7.42
N ILE A 94 0.01 2.97 8.67
CA ILE A 94 -0.72 2.44 9.84
C ILE A 94 -2.19 2.87 9.82
N ILE A 95 -2.48 4.13 9.52
CA ILE A 95 -3.86 4.61 9.41
C ILE A 95 -4.62 3.87 8.32
N ALA A 96 -4.02 3.72 7.13
CA ALA A 96 -4.65 2.98 6.03
C ALA A 96 -4.91 1.50 6.40
N LEU A 97 -3.96 0.85 7.06
CA LEU A 97 -4.12 -0.51 7.58
C LEU A 97 -5.24 -0.60 8.63
N ALA A 98 -5.31 0.35 9.56
CA ALA A 98 -6.37 0.39 10.56
C ALA A 98 -7.76 0.53 9.92
N ILE A 99 -7.89 1.36 8.87
CA ILE A 99 -9.13 1.50 8.10
C ILE A 99 -9.48 0.16 7.42
N GLY A 100 -8.52 -0.48 6.75
CA GLY A 100 -8.73 -1.78 6.11
C GLY A 100 -9.16 -2.87 7.10
N LEU A 101 -8.52 -2.93 8.27
CA LEU A 101 -8.88 -3.86 9.35
C LEU A 101 -10.28 -3.58 9.89
N TYR A 102 -10.66 -2.30 10.05
CA TYR A 102 -11.99 -1.91 10.48
C TYR A 102 -13.07 -2.36 9.48
N VAL A 103 -12.81 -2.23 8.16
CA VAL A 103 -13.71 -2.72 7.12
C VAL A 103 -13.91 -4.24 7.22
N ILE A 104 -12.83 -5.00 7.34
CA ILE A 104 -12.89 -6.47 7.51
C ILE A 104 -13.67 -6.86 8.78
N TYR A 105 -13.50 -6.10 9.87
CA TYR A 105 -14.22 -6.34 11.10
C TYR A 105 -15.72 -6.11 10.94
N ARG A 106 -16.11 -5.03 10.25
CA ARG A 106 -17.52 -4.70 9.99
C ARG A 106 -18.20 -5.71 9.07
N GLU A 107 -17.50 -6.17 8.04
CA GLU A 107 -18.05 -7.13 7.06
C GLU A 107 -18.09 -8.58 7.57
N ASN A 108 -17.55 -8.84 8.76
CA ASN A 108 -17.60 -10.17 9.35
C ASN A 108 -19.06 -10.54 9.75
N PRO A 109 -19.59 -11.68 9.28
CA PRO A 109 -20.99 -12.07 9.48
C PRO A 109 -21.37 -12.35 10.95
N LYS A 110 -20.41 -12.34 11.87
CA LYS A 110 -20.64 -12.49 13.32
C LYS A 110 -21.16 -11.20 14.00
N HIS A 111 -21.20 -10.07 13.30
CA HIS A 111 -21.67 -8.78 13.86
C HIS A 111 -22.80 -8.14 13.05
N SER A 112 -23.28 -8.81 11.99
CA SER A 112 -24.41 -8.37 11.16
C SER A 112 -25.73 -9.08 11.49
N SER A 113 -25.86 -9.58 12.73
CA SER A 113 -27.04 -10.31 13.24
C SER A 113 -27.64 -9.58 14.44
#